data_AF-A0A8B7JAL1-F1
#
_entry.id   AF-A0A8B7JAL1-F1
#
_cell.length_a   1.000
_cell.length_b   1.000
_cell.length_c   1.000
_cell.angle_alpha   90.00
_cell.angle_beta   90.00
_cell.angle_gamma   90.00
#
_symmetry.space_group_name_H-M   'P 1'
#
loop_
_entity.id
_entity.type
_entity.pdbx_description
1 polymer ?
#
loop_
_entity_poly.entity_id
_entity_poly.type
_entity_poly.pdbx_seq_one_letter_code
_entity_poly.pdbx_strand_id
1 'polypeptide(L)'
;MHGPGKVHRPSMVLGEGEPQLSLAAARLDHLNRQLQFVTYTNTLFHPNTADIVQFSTDGHEASFTIRIRHPPTPRLYSPGPPGDGDAEYNISALVTIATKTFLRYDKLRGLIASVRRFYPSVTIVVADDSQRPEPLQGPHLENLAISQVTTKYVLWVDDDFIFTPRTRLEKLVDVLERTSLDLVSRGPVAAWGCGGAVGPVPLV
;
A
#
# COMPACT_ATOMS: atom_id res chain seq x y z
N MET A 1 56.45 -40.11 -16.65
CA MET A 1 54.98 -40.08 -16.56
C MET A 1 54.58 -38.93 -15.66
N HIS A 2 54.11 -37.82 -16.23
CA HIS A 2 53.53 -36.68 -15.50
C HIS A 2 52.01 -36.85 -15.53
N GLY A 3 51.37 -36.93 -14.36
CA GLY A 3 49.90 -36.93 -14.27
C GLY A 3 49.32 -35.59 -14.71
N PRO A 4 48.06 -35.53 -15.15
CA PRO A 4 47.45 -34.28 -15.58
C PRO A 4 47.40 -33.31 -14.40
N GLY A 5 47.97 -32.11 -14.60
CA GLY A 5 48.01 -31.06 -13.59
C GLY A 5 46.60 -30.69 -13.16
N LYS A 6 46.38 -30.58 -11.83
CA LYS A 6 45.14 -30.04 -11.27
C LYS A 6 44.92 -28.64 -11.84
N VAL A 7 43.88 -28.48 -12.67
CA VAL A 7 43.44 -27.17 -13.16
C VAL A 7 42.99 -26.36 -11.94
N HIS A 8 43.80 -25.37 -11.55
CA HIS A 8 43.45 -24.44 -10.48
C HIS A 8 42.37 -23.49 -11.02
N ARG A 9 41.10 -23.71 -10.63
CA ARG A 9 40.04 -22.75 -10.97
C ARG A 9 40.12 -21.56 -9.99
N PRO A 10 40.43 -20.34 -10.45
CA PRO A 10 40.49 -19.18 -9.57
C PRO A 10 39.13 -18.86 -8.94
N SER A 11 39.12 -18.12 -7.83
CA SER A 11 37.89 -17.62 -7.23
C SER A 11 37.15 -16.69 -8.20
N MET A 12 35.86 -16.93 -8.39
CA MET A 12 35.04 -16.22 -9.37
C MET A 12 33.62 -16.02 -8.84
N VAL A 13 33.04 -14.87 -9.18
CA VAL A 13 31.64 -14.50 -8.93
C VAL A 13 31.09 -13.99 -10.27
N LEU A 14 29.99 -14.57 -10.75
CA LEU A 14 29.32 -14.17 -11.99
C LEU A 14 27.82 -14.01 -11.74
N GLY A 15 27.19 -13.05 -12.43
CA GLY A 15 25.75 -12.79 -12.31
C GLY A 15 25.38 -11.97 -11.08
N GLU A 16 26.24 -11.07 -10.62
CA GLU A 16 25.88 -10.11 -9.58
C GLU A 16 24.77 -9.17 -10.10
N GLY A 17 23.68 -9.06 -9.34
CA GLY A 17 22.49 -8.29 -9.74
C GLY A 17 21.53 -9.03 -10.67
N GLU A 18 21.87 -10.24 -11.11
CA GLU A 18 21.03 -11.07 -11.97
C GLU A 18 20.27 -12.14 -11.16
N PRO A 19 19.19 -12.75 -11.71
CA PRO A 19 18.47 -13.84 -11.04
C PRO A 19 19.31 -15.10 -10.79
N GLN A 20 20.43 -15.26 -11.52
CA GLN A 20 21.33 -16.40 -11.41
C GLN A 20 22.74 -15.96 -11.00
N LEU A 21 23.15 -16.34 -9.79
CA LEU A 21 24.49 -16.11 -9.25
C LEU A 21 25.32 -17.40 -9.31
N SER A 22 26.52 -17.34 -9.91
CA SER A 22 27.46 -18.46 -9.94
C SER A 22 28.72 -18.13 -9.16
N LEU A 23 29.08 -19.00 -8.21
CA LEU A 23 30.25 -18.87 -7.35
C LEU A 23 31.19 -20.06 -7.57
N ALA A 24 32.48 -19.79 -7.69
CA ALA A 24 33.51 -20.83 -7.77
C ALA A 24 34.75 -20.42 -6.98
N ALA A 25 35.43 -21.38 -6.36
CA ALA A 25 36.73 -21.17 -5.73
C ALA A 25 37.57 -22.46 -5.73
N ALA A 26 38.90 -22.31 -5.73
CA ALA A 26 39.84 -23.43 -5.66
C ALA A 26 39.83 -24.16 -4.30
N ARG A 27 39.38 -23.47 -3.24
CA ARG A 27 39.37 -23.98 -1.87
C ARG A 27 38.02 -23.71 -1.20
N LEU A 28 37.59 -24.67 -0.38
CA LEU A 28 36.30 -24.63 0.31
C LEU A 28 36.17 -23.43 1.26
N ASP A 29 37.24 -23.03 1.92
CA ASP A 29 37.24 -21.88 2.83
C ASP A 29 36.98 -20.54 2.09
N HIS A 30 37.46 -20.42 0.86
CA HIS A 30 37.17 -19.25 0.02
C HIS A 30 35.72 -19.26 -0.49
N LEU A 31 35.20 -20.42 -0.89
CA LEU A 31 33.80 -20.55 -1.31
C LEU A 31 32.84 -20.25 -0.15
N ASN A 32 33.12 -20.80 1.04
CA ASN A 32 32.34 -20.51 2.25
C ASN A 32 32.33 -19.03 2.58
N ARG A 33 33.48 -18.35 2.45
CA ARG A 33 33.57 -16.90 2.66
C ARG A 33 32.75 -16.13 1.63
N GLN A 34 32.73 -16.52 0.36
CA GLN A 34 31.89 -15.88 -0.66
C GLN A 34 30.40 -16.03 -0.35
N LEU A 35 29.96 -17.24 0.04
CA LEU A 35 28.57 -17.53 0.38
C LEU A 35 28.05 -16.69 1.56
N GLN A 36 28.93 -16.32 2.51
CA GLN A 36 28.56 -15.48 3.67
C GLN A 36 28.10 -14.06 3.28
N PHE A 37 28.44 -13.58 2.09
CA PHE A 37 28.12 -12.23 1.64
C PHE A 37 27.02 -12.19 0.57
N VAL A 38 26.45 -13.34 0.20
CA VAL A 38 25.35 -13.38 -0.76
C VAL A 38 24.12 -12.74 -0.14
N THR A 39 23.64 -11.65 -0.76
CA THR A 39 22.43 -10.96 -0.35
C THR A 39 21.35 -11.17 -1.40
N TYR A 40 20.16 -11.55 -0.94
CA TYR A 40 18.97 -11.59 -1.76
C TYR A 40 18.17 -10.31 -1.53
N THR A 41 17.77 -9.65 -2.63
CA THR A 41 16.95 -8.45 -2.59
C THR A 41 15.75 -8.64 -3.51
N ASN A 42 14.54 -8.60 -2.96
CA ASN A 42 13.32 -8.56 -3.75
C ASN A 42 12.99 -7.12 -4.14
N THR A 43 12.66 -6.87 -5.40
CA THR A 43 12.29 -5.54 -5.93
C THR A 43 10.79 -5.38 -6.19
N LEU A 44 10.00 -6.45 -6.04
CA LEU A 44 8.57 -6.46 -6.26
C LEU A 44 7.81 -6.21 -4.96
N PHE A 45 7.18 -5.04 -4.87
CA PHE A 45 6.33 -4.71 -3.75
C PHE A 45 4.96 -5.37 -3.90
N HIS A 46 4.85 -6.64 -3.49
CA HIS A 46 3.56 -7.35 -3.43
C HIS A 46 3.42 -8.09 -2.09
N PRO A 47 2.37 -7.81 -1.29
CA PRO A 47 2.30 -8.19 0.13
C PRO A 47 2.10 -9.68 0.46
N ASN A 48 2.31 -10.59 -0.50
CA ASN A 48 2.15 -12.02 -0.27
C ASN A 48 2.81 -12.85 -1.38
N THR A 49 4.11 -12.63 -1.60
CA THR A 49 4.88 -13.37 -2.60
C THR A 49 5.82 -14.37 -1.94
N ALA A 50 6.24 -15.35 -2.74
CA ALA A 50 7.20 -16.34 -2.35
C ALA A 50 8.13 -16.59 -3.53
N ASP A 51 9.43 -16.47 -3.27
CA ASP A 51 10.45 -16.79 -4.25
C ASP A 51 11.07 -18.13 -3.89
N ILE A 52 11.36 -18.94 -4.90
CA ILE A 52 12.05 -20.22 -4.73
C ILE A 52 13.50 -20.01 -5.14
N VAL A 53 14.40 -20.19 -4.19
CA VAL A 53 15.83 -20.22 -4.46
C VAL A 53 16.24 -21.66 -4.73
N GLN A 54 16.85 -21.90 -5.90
CA GLN A 54 17.46 -23.17 -6.24
C GLN A 54 18.98 -23.05 -6.11
N PHE A 55 19.57 -24.02 -5.41
CA PHE A 55 20.99 -24.15 -5.21
C PHE A 55 21.45 -25.48 -5.81
N SER A 56 22.44 -25.43 -6.70
CA SER A 56 22.99 -26.62 -7.33
C SER A 56 24.52 -26.66 -7.23
N THR A 57 25.05 -27.85 -6.98
CA THR A 57 26.49 -28.17 -7.02
C THR A 57 26.68 -29.48 -7.77
N ASP A 58 27.92 -29.93 -7.96
CA ASP A 58 28.28 -31.17 -8.65
C ASP A 58 27.41 -32.37 -8.22
N GLY A 59 26.33 -32.62 -8.98
CA GLY A 59 25.36 -33.70 -8.76
C GLY A 59 24.33 -33.49 -7.64
N HIS A 60 24.31 -32.34 -6.96
CA HIS A 60 23.42 -32.07 -5.83
C HIS A 60 22.53 -30.86 -6.09
N GLU A 61 21.29 -30.93 -5.66
CA GLU A 61 20.33 -29.83 -5.76
C GLU A 61 19.58 -29.66 -4.44
N ALA A 62 19.38 -28.42 -4.02
CA ALA A 62 18.55 -28.04 -2.89
C ALA A 62 17.70 -26.84 -3.29
N SER A 63 16.49 -26.77 -2.74
CA SER A 63 15.63 -25.59 -2.89
C SER A 63 15.04 -25.17 -1.57
N PHE A 64 14.83 -23.87 -1.42
CA PHE A 64 14.12 -23.31 -0.26
C PHE A 64 13.29 -22.10 -0.69
N THR A 65 12.26 -21.81 0.09
CA THR A 65 11.33 -20.72 -0.18
C THR A 65 11.64 -19.50 0.68
N ILE A 66 11.79 -18.34 0.05
CA ILE A 66 11.81 -17.04 0.73
C ILE A 66 10.39 -16.48 0.69
N ARG A 67 9.72 -16.48 1.84
CA ARG A 67 8.39 -15.87 1.98
C ARG A 67 8.54 -14.39 2.26
N ILE A 68 8.09 -13.56 1.33
CA ILE A 68 8.10 -12.11 1.49
C ILE A 68 6.77 -11.71 2.13
N ARG A 69 6.85 -11.29 3.39
CA ARG A 69 5.68 -10.84 4.15
C ARG A 69 5.95 -9.43 4.63
N HIS A 70 5.07 -8.52 4.25
CA HIS A 70 5.01 -7.24 4.94
C HIS A 70 4.24 -7.45 6.24
N PRO A 71 4.76 -6.97 7.39
CA PRO A 71 3.98 -6.99 8.61
C PRO A 71 2.67 -6.24 8.33
N PRO A 72 1.50 -6.83 8.67
CA PRO A 72 0.25 -6.13 8.50
C PRO A 72 0.31 -4.84 9.31
N THR A 73 -0.16 -3.74 8.74
CA THR A 73 -0.19 -2.44 9.40
C THR A 73 -0.88 -2.61 10.76
N PRO A 74 -0.22 -2.25 11.88
CA PRO A 74 -0.77 -2.50 13.21
C PRO A 74 -2.14 -1.84 13.33
N ARG A 75 -3.14 -2.61 13.76
CA ARG A 75 -4.51 -2.13 13.94
C ARG A 75 -4.56 -1.33 15.25
N LEU A 76 -4.71 -0.02 15.16
CA LEU A 76 -4.78 0.89 16.31
C LEU A 76 -6.19 1.01 16.92
N TYR A 77 -7.15 0.23 16.42
CA TYR A 77 -8.56 0.27 16.83
C TYR A 77 -9.20 -1.11 16.63
N SER A 78 -10.29 -1.37 17.34
CA SER A 78 -11.06 -2.62 17.23
C SER A 78 -12.19 -2.45 16.20
N PRO A 79 -12.24 -3.23 15.10
CA PRO A 79 -13.26 -3.08 14.05
C PRO A 79 -14.67 -3.56 14.45
N GLY A 80 -14.93 -3.83 15.73
CA GLY A 80 -16.13 -4.54 16.16
C GLY A 80 -16.13 -6.02 15.73
N PRO A 81 -17.10 -6.83 16.17
CA PRO A 81 -17.20 -8.22 15.75
C PRO A 81 -17.44 -8.32 14.23
N PRO A 82 -16.85 -9.31 13.54
CA PRO A 82 -17.12 -9.56 12.13
C PRO A 82 -18.59 -9.95 11.97
N GLY A 83 -19.39 -9.03 11.41
CA GLY A 83 -20.76 -9.30 11.01
C GLY A 83 -20.81 -10.00 9.65
N ASP A 84 -21.69 -10.98 9.53
CA ASP A 84 -21.98 -11.67 8.26
C ASP A 84 -22.59 -10.68 7.26
N GLY A 85 -21.83 -10.28 6.24
CA GLY A 85 -22.34 -9.66 5.01
C GLY A 85 -22.77 -8.19 5.07
N ASP A 86 -23.29 -7.73 6.21
CA ASP A 86 -23.82 -6.37 6.43
C ASP A 86 -23.25 -5.76 7.71
N ALA A 87 -21.92 -5.82 7.88
CA ALA A 87 -21.28 -5.10 8.99
C ALA A 87 -21.55 -3.60 8.81
N GLU A 88 -22.53 -3.08 9.55
CA GLU A 88 -22.81 -1.65 9.64
C GLU A 88 -21.65 -1.00 10.38
N TYR A 89 -20.59 -0.68 9.64
CA TYR A 89 -19.43 0.00 10.17
C TYR A 89 -19.90 1.28 10.87
N ASN A 90 -19.42 1.52 12.09
CA ASN A 90 -19.54 2.83 12.69
C ASN A 90 -18.59 3.79 11.96
N ILE A 91 -19.06 4.35 10.84
CA ILE A 91 -18.26 5.21 9.96
C ILE A 91 -17.67 6.40 10.71
N SER A 92 -18.38 6.93 11.72
CA SER A 92 -17.90 8.06 12.51
C SER A 92 -16.69 7.70 13.40
N ALA A 93 -16.54 6.43 13.77
CA ALA A 93 -15.37 5.94 14.49
C ALA A 93 -14.20 5.57 13.57
N LEU A 94 -14.48 5.31 12.28
CA LEU A 94 -13.49 4.80 11.33
C LEU A 94 -12.92 5.86 10.39
N VAL A 95 -13.71 6.89 10.05
CA VAL A 95 -13.37 7.85 9.01
C VAL A 95 -13.40 9.26 9.58
N THR A 96 -12.32 10.00 9.33
CA THR A 96 -12.30 11.46 9.41
C THR A 96 -12.22 12.02 8.00
N ILE A 97 -13.04 13.01 7.68
CA ILE A 97 -12.95 13.74 6.41
C ILE A 97 -11.94 14.87 6.60
N ALA A 98 -10.93 14.91 5.74
CA ALA A 98 -9.95 15.99 5.70
C ALA A 98 -10.15 16.81 4.42
N THR A 99 -10.12 18.13 4.56
CA THR A 99 -10.15 19.04 3.41
C THR A 99 -9.21 20.21 3.65
N LYS A 100 -8.76 20.80 2.54
CA LYS A 100 -7.92 22.00 2.55
C LYS A 100 -8.64 23.11 1.81
N THR A 101 -8.64 24.30 2.40
CA THR A 101 -9.22 25.50 1.77
C THR A 101 -8.27 26.69 1.84
N PHE A 102 -8.48 27.62 0.92
CA PHE A 102 -7.84 28.93 0.93
C PHE A 102 -8.84 29.96 0.37
N LEU A 103 -9.40 30.81 1.24
CA LEU A 103 -10.37 31.86 0.89
C LEU A 103 -11.66 31.39 0.17
N ARG A 104 -11.96 30.08 0.08
CA ARG A 104 -13.14 29.51 -0.61
C ARG A 104 -14.22 29.06 0.37
N TYR A 105 -14.60 29.94 1.29
CA TYR A 105 -15.54 29.59 2.37
C TYR A 105 -16.96 29.26 1.89
N ASP A 106 -17.39 29.78 0.75
CA ASP A 106 -18.66 29.39 0.14
C ASP A 106 -18.67 27.91 -0.25
N LYS A 107 -17.55 27.42 -0.82
CA LYS A 107 -17.34 26.02 -1.17
C LYS A 107 -17.26 25.16 0.07
N LEU A 108 -16.40 25.54 1.02
CA LEU A 108 -16.22 24.83 2.27
C LEU A 108 -17.55 24.67 3.03
N ARG A 109 -18.39 25.72 3.10
CA ARG A 109 -19.73 25.64 3.69
C ARG A 109 -20.63 24.65 2.93
N GLY A 110 -20.56 24.64 1.60
CA GLY A 110 -21.25 23.65 0.76
C GLY A 110 -20.82 22.22 1.06
N LEU A 111 -19.51 21.96 1.15
CA LEU A 111 -18.96 20.68 1.55
C LEU A 111 -19.47 20.26 2.93
N ILE A 112 -19.27 21.10 3.96
CA ILE A 112 -19.69 20.82 5.34
C ILE A 112 -21.19 20.52 5.41
N ALA A 113 -22.02 21.34 4.76
CA ALA A 113 -23.47 21.13 4.75
C ALA A 113 -23.85 19.80 4.09
N SER A 114 -23.20 19.44 2.98
CA SER A 114 -23.45 18.18 2.30
C SER A 114 -23.00 16.97 3.14
N VAL A 115 -21.83 17.05 3.81
CA VAL A 115 -21.36 16.01 4.71
C VAL A 115 -22.34 15.85 5.87
N ARG A 116 -22.72 16.93 6.55
CA ARG A 116 -23.65 16.88 7.69
C ARG A 116 -25.03 16.32 7.32
N ARG A 117 -25.45 16.45 6.07
CA ARG A 117 -26.69 15.86 5.55
C ARG A 117 -26.65 14.32 5.49
N PHE A 118 -25.51 13.74 5.14
CA PHE A 118 -25.38 12.28 4.92
C PHE A 118 -24.63 11.55 6.04
N TYR A 119 -23.74 12.26 6.74
CA TYR A 119 -22.81 11.77 7.74
C TYR A 119 -22.72 12.77 8.91
N PRO A 120 -23.81 12.97 9.68
CA PRO A 120 -23.91 14.05 10.66
C PRO A 120 -22.85 14.01 11.78
N SER A 121 -22.39 12.81 12.16
CA SER A 121 -21.45 12.58 13.26
C SER A 121 -19.99 12.35 12.83
N VAL A 122 -19.68 12.34 11.53
CA VAL A 122 -18.31 12.16 11.05
C VAL A 122 -17.49 13.43 11.31
N THR A 123 -16.28 13.28 11.84
CA THR A 123 -15.38 14.41 12.06
C THR A 123 -14.89 14.98 10.73
N ILE A 124 -14.88 16.32 10.64
CA ILE A 124 -14.33 17.07 9.51
C ILE A 124 -13.16 17.89 10.04
N VAL A 125 -11.97 17.63 9.52
CA VAL A 125 -10.77 18.43 9.77
C VAL A 125 -10.53 19.33 8.56
N VAL A 126 -10.43 20.63 8.81
CA VAL A 126 -10.18 21.64 7.80
C VAL A 126 -8.79 22.20 8.02
N ALA A 127 -7.92 22.07 7.01
CA ALA A 127 -6.69 22.84 6.94
C ALA A 127 -6.99 24.15 6.18
N ASP A 128 -7.14 25.24 6.91
CA ASP A 128 -7.35 26.57 6.33
C ASP A 128 -6.03 27.35 6.24
N ASP A 129 -5.53 27.52 5.02
CA ASP A 129 -4.27 28.21 4.74
C ASP A 129 -4.44 29.75 4.68
N SER A 130 -5.63 30.28 4.95
CA SER A 130 -5.90 31.72 4.90
C SER A 130 -5.17 32.46 6.03
N GLN A 131 -4.64 33.66 5.76
CA GLN A 131 -3.97 34.48 6.79
C GLN A 131 -4.88 34.82 7.97
N ARG A 132 -6.19 34.93 7.72
CA ARG A 132 -7.24 35.15 8.72
C ARG A 132 -8.38 34.17 8.47
N PRO A 133 -8.30 32.96 9.04
CA PRO A 133 -9.33 31.94 8.92
C PRO A 133 -10.69 32.44 9.43
N GLU A 134 -11.78 32.15 8.72
CA GLU A 134 -13.12 32.36 9.26
C GLU A 134 -13.37 31.33 10.38
N PRO A 135 -13.94 31.74 11.54
CA PRO A 135 -14.27 30.80 12.60
C PRO A 135 -15.27 29.76 12.11
N LEU A 136 -14.83 28.50 12.10
CA LEU A 136 -15.69 27.36 11.84
C LEU A 136 -16.53 27.05 13.09
N GLN A 137 -17.85 27.05 12.96
CA GLN A 137 -18.76 26.74 14.06
C GLN A 137 -19.56 25.46 13.75
N GLY A 138 -19.57 24.52 14.70
CA GLY A 138 -20.39 23.31 14.62
C GLY A 138 -19.73 22.11 15.33
N PRO A 139 -20.50 21.09 15.71
CA PRO A 139 -19.95 19.88 16.31
C PRO A 139 -19.09 19.11 15.30
N HIS A 140 -18.04 18.45 15.79
CA HIS A 140 -17.13 17.60 15.01
C HIS A 140 -16.43 18.32 13.85
N LEU A 141 -16.15 19.61 14.01
CA LEU A 141 -15.45 20.44 13.03
C LEU A 141 -14.23 21.07 13.69
N GLU A 142 -13.06 20.81 13.14
CA GLU A 142 -11.78 21.24 13.72
C GLU A 142 -10.92 21.92 12.66
N ASN A 143 -10.38 23.11 12.98
CA ASN A 143 -9.37 23.77 12.14
C ASN A 143 -7.98 23.38 12.65
N LEU A 144 -7.48 22.24 12.18
CA LEU A 144 -6.28 21.58 12.70
C LEU A 144 -5.53 20.88 11.55
N ALA A 145 -4.26 20.52 11.80
CA ALA A 145 -3.47 19.70 10.89
C ALA A 145 -3.90 18.22 10.95
N ILE A 146 -3.60 17.46 9.89
CA ILE A 146 -3.83 15.99 9.81
C ILE A 146 -3.27 15.24 11.03
N SER A 147 -2.30 15.80 11.74
CA SER A 147 -1.71 15.24 12.96
C SER A 147 -2.68 14.99 14.12
N GLN A 148 -3.90 15.54 14.06
CA GLN A 148 -4.94 15.35 15.07
C GLN A 148 -5.94 14.24 14.72
N VAL A 149 -5.83 13.62 13.54
CA VAL A 149 -6.73 12.54 13.15
C VAL A 149 -6.41 11.27 13.95
N THR A 150 -7.41 10.75 14.68
CA THR A 150 -7.30 9.50 15.45
C THR A 150 -8.07 8.33 14.83
N THR A 151 -8.85 8.57 13.78
CA THR A 151 -9.60 7.53 13.06
C THR A 151 -8.68 6.72 12.15
N LYS A 152 -9.04 5.46 11.86
CA LYS A 152 -8.22 4.59 11.00
C LYS A 152 -8.04 5.16 9.59
N TYR A 153 -9.12 5.66 9.01
CA TYR A 153 -9.15 6.14 7.64
C TYR A 153 -9.30 7.67 7.61
N VAL A 154 -8.59 8.28 6.67
CA VAL A 154 -8.80 9.66 6.27
C VAL A 154 -9.41 9.64 4.88
N LEU A 155 -10.55 10.30 4.70
CA LEU A 155 -11.03 10.64 3.38
C LEU A 155 -10.62 12.08 3.06
N TRP A 156 -9.66 12.23 2.16
CA TRP A 156 -9.29 13.53 1.62
C TRP A 156 -10.27 13.96 0.51
N VAL A 157 -10.82 15.16 0.63
CA VAL A 157 -11.69 15.77 -0.40
C VAL A 157 -11.33 17.23 -0.64
N ASP A 158 -11.58 17.70 -1.86
CA ASP A 158 -11.53 19.12 -2.20
C ASP A 158 -12.67 19.89 -1.50
N ASP A 159 -12.45 21.18 -1.23
CA ASP A 159 -13.40 22.03 -0.49
C ASP A 159 -14.70 22.32 -1.24
N ASP A 160 -14.77 22.05 -2.55
CA ASP A 160 -15.96 22.17 -3.38
C ASP A 160 -16.66 20.83 -3.67
N PHE A 161 -16.17 19.73 -3.07
CA PHE A 161 -16.81 18.43 -3.21
C PHE A 161 -18.16 18.40 -2.50
N ILE A 162 -19.19 17.85 -3.17
CA ILE A 162 -20.53 17.73 -2.62
C ILE A 162 -20.91 16.27 -2.42
N PHE A 163 -21.19 15.91 -1.17
CA PHE A 163 -21.73 14.60 -0.85
C PHE A 163 -23.15 14.47 -1.39
N THR A 164 -23.44 13.30 -1.96
CA THR A 164 -24.74 12.96 -2.55
C THR A 164 -25.20 11.61 -1.99
N PRO A 165 -26.45 11.17 -2.22
CA PRO A 165 -26.89 9.82 -1.83
C PRO A 165 -26.05 8.69 -2.46
N ARG A 166 -25.28 9.00 -3.51
CA ARG A 166 -24.37 8.06 -4.17
C ARG A 166 -23.00 8.02 -3.52
N THR A 167 -22.62 8.98 -2.67
CA THR A 167 -21.36 9.01 -1.93
C THR A 167 -21.50 8.10 -0.71
N ARG A 168 -20.90 6.91 -0.77
CA ARG A 168 -21.04 5.84 0.21
C ARG A 168 -19.68 5.54 0.85
N LEU A 169 -19.42 6.10 2.02
CA LEU A 169 -18.18 5.87 2.77
C LEU A 169 -18.04 4.40 3.17
N GLU A 170 -19.16 3.73 3.44
CA GLU A 170 -19.22 2.33 3.81
C GLU A 170 -18.60 1.45 2.74
N LYS A 171 -18.86 1.77 1.46
CA LYS A 171 -18.30 1.01 0.33
C LYS A 171 -16.79 1.22 0.20
N LEU A 172 -16.29 2.42 0.49
CA LEU A 172 -14.85 2.68 0.45
C LEU A 172 -14.14 1.95 1.59
N VAL A 173 -14.70 2.02 2.81
CA VAL A 173 -14.23 1.29 3.98
C VAL A 173 -14.25 -0.22 3.74
N ASP A 174 -15.34 -0.76 3.17
CA ASP A 174 -15.47 -2.19 2.94
C ASP A 174 -14.40 -2.73 1.98
N VAL A 175 -14.05 -1.98 0.92
CA VAL A 175 -12.93 -2.36 0.03
C VAL A 175 -11.61 -2.35 0.79
N LEU A 176 -11.35 -1.33 1.61
CA LEU A 176 -10.11 -1.23 2.38
C LEU A 176 -10.00 -2.26 3.51
N GLU A 177 -11.11 -2.74 4.08
CA GLU A 177 -11.10 -3.79 5.11
C GLU A 177 -10.97 -5.20 4.50
N ARG A 178 -11.43 -5.41 3.26
CA ARG A 178 -11.42 -6.72 2.59
C ARG A 178 -10.22 -6.98 1.68
N THR A 179 -9.43 -5.96 1.40
CA THR A 179 -8.28 -6.05 0.49
C THR A 179 -7.00 -5.62 1.20
N SER A 180 -5.85 -5.85 0.56
CA SER A 180 -4.56 -5.32 1.00
C SER A 180 -4.24 -3.95 0.39
N LEU A 181 -5.25 -3.20 -0.05
CA LEU A 181 -5.06 -1.87 -0.64
C LEU A 181 -4.91 -0.82 0.45
N ASP A 182 -3.94 0.07 0.27
CA ASP A 182 -3.72 1.20 1.18
C ASP A 182 -4.55 2.44 0.81
N LEU A 183 -4.96 2.56 -0.46
CA LEU A 183 -5.70 3.70 -0.99
C LEU A 183 -6.84 3.25 -1.91
N VAL A 184 -8.00 3.87 -1.73
CA VAL A 184 -9.16 3.74 -2.59
C VAL A 184 -9.62 5.15 -2.97
N SER A 185 -9.85 5.36 -4.26
CA SER A 185 -10.46 6.59 -4.77
C SER A 185 -11.74 6.26 -5.53
N ARG A 186 -12.64 7.23 -5.60
CA ARG A 186 -13.81 7.15 -6.46
C ARG A 186 -13.67 8.17 -7.58
N GLY A 187 -13.47 7.68 -8.80
CA GLY A 187 -13.46 8.51 -9.98
C GLY A 187 -14.85 9.06 -10.34
N PRO A 188 -14.94 10.16 -11.10
CA PRO A 188 -16.18 10.59 -11.71
C PRO A 188 -16.71 9.47 -12.61
N VAL A 189 -18.00 9.17 -12.50
CA VAL A 189 -18.67 8.26 -13.44
C VAL A 189 -18.90 9.05 -14.74
N ALA A 190 -17.83 9.24 -15.52
CA ALA A 190 -17.97 9.46 -16.94
C ALA A 190 -18.35 8.10 -17.53
N ALA A 191 -19.47 8.04 -18.26
CA ALA A 191 -19.86 6.86 -19.01
C ALA A 191 -18.79 6.57 -20.07
N TRP A 192 -17.82 5.73 -19.74
CA TRP A 192 -16.95 5.11 -20.73
C TRP A 192 -17.74 3.94 -21.31
N GLY A 193 -18.24 4.14 -22.53
CA GLY A 193 -18.79 3.07 -23.34
C GLY A 193 -17.75 1.97 -23.53
N CYS A 194 -18.17 0.73 -23.36
CA CYS A 194 -17.39 -0.45 -23.72
C CYS A 194 -16.92 -0.33 -25.18
N GLY A 195 -15.61 -0.48 -25.41
CA GLY A 195 -15.06 -0.51 -26.76
C GLY A 195 -13.54 -0.48 -26.77
N GLY A 196 -12.89 -1.62 -26.51
CA GLY A 196 -11.45 -1.76 -26.67
C GLY A 196 -10.97 -3.14 -26.26
N ALA A 197 -10.76 -4.01 -27.24
CA ALA A 197 -10.30 -5.38 -27.06
C ALA A 197 -8.96 -5.45 -26.32
N VAL A 198 -8.90 -6.31 -25.30
CA VAL A 198 -7.65 -6.66 -24.61
C VAL A 198 -6.98 -7.76 -25.43
N GLY A 199 -5.95 -7.39 -26.21
CA GLY A 199 -5.00 -8.36 -26.76
C GLY A 199 -4.00 -8.80 -25.68
N PRO A 200 -3.46 -10.02 -25.74
CA PRO A 200 -2.52 -10.51 -24.75
C PRO A 200 -1.18 -9.74 -24.81
N VAL A 201 -0.70 -9.31 -23.65
CA VAL A 201 0.64 -8.72 -23.46
C VAL A 201 1.64 -9.88 -23.29
N PRO A 202 2.73 -9.96 -24.07
CA PRO A 202 3.75 -10.98 -23.87
C PRO A 202 4.60 -10.64 -22.65
N LEU A 203 4.89 -11.66 -21.85
CA LEU A 203 5.91 -11.63 -20.81
C LEU A 203 7.30 -11.65 -21.47
N VAL A 204 8.14 -10.68 -21.11
CA VAL A 204 9.61 -10.78 -21.17
C VAL A 204 10.12 -10.51 -19.77
#